data_AF-Q2SAL6-F1
#
_entry.id   AF-Q2SAL6-F1
#
_cell.length_a   1.000
_cell.length_b   1.000
_cell.length_c   1.000
_cell.angle_alpha   90.00
_cell.angle_beta   90.00
_cell.angle_gamma   90.00
#
_symmetry.space_group_name_H-M   'P 1'
#
loop_
_entity.id
_entity.type
_entity.pdbx_description
1 polymer ?
#
loop_
_entity_poly.entity_id
_entity_poly.type
_entity_poly.pdbx_seq_one_letter_code
_entity_poly.pdbx_strand_id
1 'polypeptide(L)' 'MKSLTVTHADMRALGYCNRGGRAWFARHGLDWSRFLEVGLPAKTLLATGDVMAQAVVAQAQTRQDEEQDGR' A
#
# COMPACT_ATOMS: atom_id res chain seq x y z
N MET A 1 -9.45 -4.65 14.73
CA MET A 1 -8.87 -4.77 13.37
C MET A 1 -8.08 -3.49 13.12
N LYS A 2 -6.76 -3.55 12.94
CA LYS A 2 -5.94 -2.35 12.71
C LYS A 2 -6.41 -1.66 11.42
N SER A 3 -6.77 -0.38 11.52
CA SER A 3 -7.09 0.47 10.36
C SER A 3 -5.79 0.90 9.68
N LEU A 4 -5.12 -0.05 9.02
CA LEU A 4 -3.86 0.22 8.31
C LEU A 4 -4.15 0.81 6.93
N THR A 5 -3.75 2.07 6.74
CA THR A 5 -3.80 2.74 5.44
C THR A 5 -2.44 2.64 4.76
N VAL A 6 -2.45 2.01 3.59
CA VAL A 6 -1.30 1.93 2.69
C VAL A 6 -1.28 3.15 1.80
N THR A 7 -0.11 3.75 1.66
CA THR A 7 0.09 5.01 0.93
C THR A 7 1.16 4.85 -0.14
N HIS A 8 1.29 5.85 -1.00
CA HIS A 8 2.34 5.90 -2.02
C HIS A 8 3.75 5.84 -1.43
N ALA A 9 3.97 6.37 -0.23
CA ALA A 9 5.27 6.33 0.45
C ALA A 9 5.74 4.88 0.70
N ASP A 10 4.81 3.99 1.04
CA ASP A 10 5.11 2.57 1.31
C ASP A 10 5.57 1.86 0.02
N MET A 11 4.95 2.18 -1.12
CA MET A 11 5.41 1.67 -2.42
C MET A 11 6.78 2.22 -2.81
N ARG A 12 7.05 3.50 -2.52
CA ARG A 12 8.37 4.12 -2.80
C ARG A 12 9.48 3.52 -1.94
N ALA A 13 9.19 3.22 -0.67
CA ALA A 13 10.14 2.58 0.24
C ALA A 13 10.59 1.20 -0.28
N LEU A 14 9.70 0.47 -0.96
CA LEU A 14 10.01 -0.80 -1.63
C LEU A 14 10.67 -0.64 -3.01
N GLY A 15 10.91 0.58 -3.47
CA GLY A 15 11.50 0.84 -4.78
C GLY A 15 10.55 0.64 -5.97
N TYR A 16 9.24 0.58 -5.74
CA TYR A 16 8.27 0.44 -6.82
C TYR A 16 8.13 1.74 -7.63
N CYS A 17 8.17 1.61 -8.96
CA CYS A 17 7.99 2.74 -9.86
C CYS A 17 6.49 3.02 -10.11
N ASN A 18 6.14 4.29 -10.31
CA ASN A 18 4.76 4.72 -10.57
C ASN A 18 4.14 4.03 -11.80
N ARG A 19 4.95 3.75 -12.83
CA ARG A 19 4.50 3.06 -14.03
C ARG A 19 4.08 1.62 -13.72
N GLY A 20 4.89 0.91 -12.94
CA GLY A 20 4.61 -0.45 -12.50
C GLY A 20 3.41 -0.50 -11.56
N GLY A 21 3.35 0.42 -10.58
CA GLY A 21 2.22 0.55 -9.67
C GLY A 21 0.90 0.79 -10.40
N ARG A 22 0.85 1.74 -11.34
CA ARG A 22 -0.36 2.02 -12.13
C ARG A 22 -0.82 0.80 -12.95
N ALA A 23 0.11 0.10 -13.60
CA ALA A 23 -0.22 -1.10 -14.37
C ALA A 23 -0.75 -2.23 -13.46
N TRP A 24 -0.13 -2.40 -12.29
CA TRP A 24 -0.56 -3.36 -11.29
C TRP A 24 -1.96 -3.06 -10.75
N PHE A 25 -2.25 -1.81 -10.40
CA PHE A 25 -3.57 -1.37 -9.96
C PHE A 25 -4.64 -1.63 -11.02
N ALA A 26 -4.36 -1.33 -12.29
CA ALA A 26 -5.28 -1.58 -13.39
C ALA A 26 -5.61 -3.08 -13.56
N ARG A 27 -4.66 -3.99 -13.31
CA ARG A 27 -4.88 -5.45 -13.37
C ARG A 27 -5.80 -5.96 -12.28
N HIS A 28 -5.79 -5.30 -11.13
CA HIS A 28 -6.62 -5.63 -9.96
C HIS A 28 -7.91 -4.81 -9.87
N GLY A 29 -8.20 -3.96 -10.85
CA GLY A 29 -9.37 -3.08 -10.84
C GLY A 29 -9.34 -2.01 -9.75
N LEU A 30 -8.14 -1.64 -9.27
CA LEU A 30 -7.94 -0.63 -8.23
C LEU A 30 -7.71 0.75 -8.84
N ASP A 31 -8.15 1.79 -8.13
CA ASP A 31 -7.98 3.17 -8.55
C ASP A 31 -6.63 3.74 -8.07
N TRP A 32 -5.71 3.95 -9.03
CA TRP A 32 -4.40 4.54 -8.79
C TRP A 32 -4.47 6.00 -8.34
N SER A 33 -5.37 6.79 -8.92
CA SER A 33 -5.49 8.22 -8.59
C SER A 33 -5.98 8.40 -7.16
N ARG A 34 -7.02 7.65 -6.78
CA ARG A 34 -7.52 7.64 -5.40
C ARG A 34 -6.44 7.22 -4.40
N PHE A 35 -5.63 6.23 -4.76
CA PHE A 35 -4.53 5.76 -3.91
C PHE A 35 -3.46 6.83 -3.66
N LEU A 36 -3.16 7.69 -4.64
CA LEU A 36 -2.22 8.79 -4.45
C LEU A 36 -2.77 9.89 -3.53
N GLU A 37 -4.08 10.14 -3.56
CA GLU A 37 -4.71 11.20 -2.77
C GLU A 37 -4.97 10.80 -1.31
N VAL A 38 -5.55 9.61 -1.10
CA VAL A 38 -6.04 9.18 0.23
C VAL A 38 -5.48 7.83 0.69
N GLY A 39 -4.71 7.15 -0.15
CA GLY A 39 -4.25 5.78 0.11
C GLY A 39 -5.38 4.75 -0.03
N LEU A 40 -5.07 3.51 0.35
CA LEU A 40 -6.03 2.41 0.38
C LEU A 40 -5.91 1.59 1.67
N PRO A 41 -7.02 1.02 2.17
CA PRO A 41 -6.95 0.07 3.27
C PRO A 41 -6.11 -1.15 2.93
N ALA A 42 -5.25 -1.59 3.85
CA ALA A 42 -4.45 -2.79 3.68
C ALA A 42 -5.28 -4.03 3.34
N LYS A 43 -6.48 -4.16 3.92
CA LYS A 43 -7.43 -5.25 3.60
C LYS A 43 -7.79 -5.32 2.12
N THR A 44 -7.90 -4.18 1.44
CA THR A 44 -8.25 -4.10 0.01
C THR A 44 -7.12 -4.65 -0.84
N LEU A 45 -5.88 -4.34 -0.46
CA LEU A 45 -4.69 -4.86 -1.13
C LEU A 45 -4.50 -6.35 -0.82
N LEU A 46 -4.66 -6.79 0.43
CA LEU A 46 -4.55 -8.21 0.77
C LEU A 46 -5.60 -9.09 0.09
N ALA A 47 -6.80 -8.54 -0.18
CA ALA A 47 -7.86 -9.25 -0.87
C ALA A 47 -7.50 -9.61 -2.33
N THR A 48 -6.51 -8.95 -2.94
CA THR A 48 -6.04 -9.30 -4.29
C THR A 48 -5.25 -10.61 -4.33
N GLY A 49 -4.75 -11.08 -3.18
CA GLY A 49 -3.89 -12.27 -3.09
C GLY A 49 -2.51 -12.09 -3.73
N ASP A 50 -2.13 -10.86 -4.08
CA ASP A 50 -0.90 -10.56 -4.79
C ASP A 50 0.30 -10.41 -3.85
N VAL A 51 1.45 -10.96 -4.24
CA VAL A 51 2.70 -10.88 -3.46
C VAL A 51 3.18 -9.43 -3.31
N MET A 52 3.01 -8.59 -4.34
CA MET A 52 3.32 -7.16 -4.26
C MET A 52 2.40 -6.45 -3.25
N ALA A 53 1.13 -6.82 -3.18
CA ALA A 53 0.22 -6.25 -2.17
C ALA A 53 0.68 -6.60 -0.76
N GLN A 54 1.05 -7.86 -0.52
CA GLN A 54 1.54 -8.30 0.78
C GLN A 54 2.81 -7.55 1.19
N ALA A 55 3.76 -7.35 0.27
CA ALA A 55 4.98 -6.60 0.54
C ALA A 55 4.69 -5.13 0.93
N VAL A 56 3.84 -4.44 0.17
CA VAL A 56 3.49 -3.04 0.44
C VAL A 56 2.73 -2.90 1.76
N VAL A 57 1.83 -3.85 2.06
CA VAL A 57 1.10 -3.87 3.34
C VAL A 57 2.06 -4.10 4.52
N ALA A 58 3.04 -4.98 4.38
CA ALA A 58 4.06 -5.18 5.41
C ALA A 58 4.88 -3.90 5.65
N GLN A 59 5.28 -3.20 4.59
CA GLN A 59 6.00 -1.93 4.70
C GLN A 59 5.15 -0.85 5.41
N ALA A 60 3.86 -0.77 5.07
CA ALA A 60 2.94 0.16 5.73
C ALA A 60 2.77 -0.17 7.22
N GLN A 61 2.78 -1.46 7.59
CA GLN A 61 2.72 -1.89 8.98
C GLN A 61 3.98 -1.44 9.75
N THR A 62 5.18 -1.61 9.17
CA THR A 62 6.43 -1.13 9.76
C THR A 62 6.38 0.38 10.01
N ARG A 63 5.98 1.18 9.01
CA ARG A 63 5.85 2.63 9.18
C ARG A 63 4.88 3.01 10.30
N GLN A 64 3.73 2.33 10.38
CA GLN A 64 2.73 2.61 11.41
C GLN A 64 3.19 2.18 12.80
N ASP A 65 3.91 1.07 12.91
CA ASP A 65 4.46 0.64 14.19
C ASP A 65 5.58 1.61 14.63
N GLU A 66 6.42 2.11 13.72
CA GLU A 66 7.41 3.17 14.00
C GLU A 66 6.75 4.50 14.41
N GLU A 67 5.68 4.94 13.75
CA GLU A 67 4.91 6.14 14.13
C GLU A 67 4.22 5.99 15.49
N GLN A 68 3.87 4.76 15.88
CA GLN A 68 3.12 4.47 17.10
C GLN A 68 4.04 4.22 18.31
N ASP A 69 5.26 3.71 18.10
CA ASP A 69 6.28 3.44 19.12
C ASP A 69 7.11 4.69 19.50
N GLY A 70 7.05 5.75 18.70
CA GLY A 70 7.74 7.02 18.95
C GLY A 70 7.02 8.00 19.89
N ARG A 71 6.03 7.57 20.69
CA ARG A 71 5.21 8.46 21.55
C ARG A 71 5.36 8.20 23.04
#